data_AF-A0A3N1IBY8-F1
#
_entry.id   AF-A0A3N1IBY8-F1
#
_cell.length_a   1.000
_cell.length_b   1.000
_cell.length_c   1.000
_cell.angle_alpha   90.00
_cell.angle_beta   90.00
_cell.angle_gamma   90.00
#
_symmetry.space_group_name_H-M   'P 1'
#
loop_
_entity.id
_entity.type
_entity.pdbx_description
1 polymer ?
#
loop_
_entity_poly.entity_id
_entity_poly.type
_entity_poly.pdbx_seq_one_letter_code
_entity_poly.pdbx_strand_id
1 'polypeptide(L)'
;MRGLTGAGPDRARGSSLAVIAAVASIAALALFVAACGAGGTGPRDEGPAHASAVAGAVASPSPSPSEKYRRVDAVDLIKKDPAVSGTVKRELKPCSGDDYPVDVTYGDLTGGSVNDVLVNVTTCGDYVGIAAYVYREENGTFTNVFKNEESPVYAEIDGADLTVTKQVYDTDNPVSNPSRETVITYGWRSGRFVQTQIHETDYSKTGAGSGAADD
;
A
#
# COMPACT_ATOMS: atom_id res chain seq x y z
N MET A 1 88.85 -1.70 24.97
CA MET A 1 89.15 -0.29 25.36
C MET A 1 89.04 0.60 24.13
N ARG A 2 88.55 1.85 24.34
CA ARG A 2 88.55 3.01 23.40
C ARG A 2 87.60 2.98 22.20
N GLY A 3 87.01 4.16 21.94
CA GLY A 3 86.15 4.49 20.80
C GLY A 3 84.68 4.70 21.19
N LEU A 4 84.06 5.89 21.32
CA LEU A 4 84.41 7.31 21.48
C LEU A 4 83.15 8.09 21.04
N THR A 5 82.63 8.97 21.91
CA THR A 5 81.88 10.23 21.60
C THR A 5 80.65 10.21 20.66
N GLY A 6 79.54 10.90 20.98
CA GLY A 6 79.27 11.80 22.10
C GLY A 6 77.80 12.24 22.14
N ALA A 7 77.39 12.90 23.24
CA ALA A 7 76.02 13.35 23.45
C ALA A 7 75.65 14.61 22.63
N GLY A 8 74.35 14.92 22.54
CA GLY A 8 73.79 16.15 21.93
C GLY A 8 73.97 17.40 22.81
N PRO A 9 73.03 18.38 22.87
CA PRO A 9 71.63 18.42 22.38
C PRO A 9 71.41 19.63 21.40
N ASP A 10 70.25 20.27 21.16
CA ASP A 10 68.89 20.19 21.74
C ASP A 10 67.75 20.68 20.80
N ARG A 11 66.51 20.30 21.18
CA ARG A 11 65.23 21.05 21.13
C ARG A 11 65.08 22.32 20.26
N ALA A 12 64.10 22.29 19.33
CA ALA A 12 62.99 23.26 19.25
C ALA A 12 61.99 22.98 18.09
N ARG A 13 60.97 22.13 18.30
CA ARG A 13 59.74 22.07 17.47
C ARG A 13 58.62 21.29 18.18
N GLY A 14 58.07 21.89 19.23
CA GLY A 14 57.08 21.24 20.10
C GLY A 14 56.14 22.23 20.78
N SER A 15 55.31 22.91 19.98
CA SER A 15 54.27 23.82 20.49
C SER A 15 53.09 24.01 19.52
N SER A 16 53.34 24.07 18.20
CA SER A 16 52.29 24.39 17.21
C SER A 16 51.34 23.22 16.86
N LEU A 17 51.77 21.96 17.00
CA LEU A 17 50.96 20.79 16.62
C LEU A 17 49.98 20.33 17.72
N ALA A 18 50.30 20.56 19.00
CA ALA A 18 49.45 20.13 20.11
C ALA A 18 48.13 20.92 20.20
N VAL A 19 48.13 22.19 19.79
CA VAL A 19 46.96 23.08 19.87
C VAL A 19 45.86 22.67 18.88
N ILE A 20 46.21 22.16 17.70
CA ILE A 20 45.25 21.81 16.64
C ILE A 20 44.48 20.52 17.00
N ALA A 21 45.15 19.53 17.59
CA ALA A 21 44.54 18.24 17.96
C ALA A 21 43.52 18.36 19.12
N ALA A 22 43.75 19.29 20.06
CA ALA A 22 42.87 19.49 21.21
C ALA A 22 41.53 20.16 20.85
N VAL A 23 41.49 21.04 19.85
CA VAL A 23 40.26 21.74 19.44
C VAL A 23 39.35 20.82 18.63
N ALA A 24 39.91 19.99 17.75
CA ALA A 24 39.15 19.06 16.91
C ALA A 24 38.42 17.98 17.73
N SER A 25 39.02 17.49 18.81
CA SER A 25 38.43 16.45 19.67
C SER A 25 37.26 16.97 20.51
N ILE A 26 37.31 18.21 21.01
CA ILE A 26 36.21 18.84 21.75
C ILE A 26 35.01 19.11 20.82
N ALA A 27 35.25 19.52 19.57
CA ALA A 27 34.17 19.73 18.59
C ALA A 27 33.43 18.43 18.24
N ALA A 28 34.15 17.31 18.08
CA ALA A 28 33.54 16.01 17.83
C ALA A 28 32.69 15.53 19.03
N LEU A 29 33.18 15.70 20.26
CA LEU A 29 32.43 15.34 21.47
C LEU A 29 31.14 16.16 21.66
N ALA A 30 31.12 17.43 21.27
CA ALA A 30 29.92 18.27 21.35
C ALA A 30 28.82 17.84 20.35
N LEU A 31 29.18 17.31 19.19
CA LEU A 31 28.24 16.86 18.15
C LEU A 31 27.53 15.54 18.52
N PHE A 32 28.16 14.66 19.30
CA PHE A 32 27.59 13.35 19.65
C PHE A 32 26.57 13.37 20.80
N VAL A 33 26.40 14.48 21.53
CA VAL A 33 25.46 14.57 22.67
C VAL A 33 24.05 15.04 22.28
N ALA A 34 23.84 15.46 21.03
CA ALA A 34 22.57 16.03 20.55
C ALA A 34 21.62 15.02 19.87
N ALA A 35 21.97 13.73 19.82
CA ALA A 35 21.29 12.71 19.01
C ALA A 35 20.63 11.58 19.82
N CYS A 36 20.20 11.85 21.06
CA CYS A 36 19.35 10.92 21.84
C CYS A 36 17.91 11.43 21.95
N GLY A 37 17.34 11.85 20.82
CA GLY A 37 15.92 12.15 20.67
C GLY A 37 15.13 10.89 20.37
N ALA A 38 14.98 10.00 21.35
CA ALA A 38 14.05 8.87 21.26
C ALA A 38 12.60 9.37 21.34
N GLY A 39 12.15 10.04 20.28
CA GLY A 39 10.79 10.53 20.07
C GLY A 39 9.82 9.39 19.78
N GLY A 40 9.76 8.40 20.66
CA GLY A 40 8.77 7.34 20.60
C GLY A 40 7.39 7.94 20.80
N THR A 41 6.57 7.93 19.76
CA THR A 41 5.12 8.13 19.89
C THR A 41 4.51 6.89 20.51
N GLY A 42 4.77 6.70 21.81
CA GLY A 42 3.89 5.91 22.65
C GLY A 42 2.46 6.46 22.55
N PRO A 43 1.43 5.64 22.85
CA PRO A 43 0.04 6.07 22.73
C PRO A 43 -0.12 7.40 23.47
N ARG A 44 -0.58 8.43 22.74
CA ARG A 44 -0.87 9.70 23.38
C ARG A 44 -2.03 9.46 24.32
N ASP A 45 -1.78 9.73 25.59
CA ASP A 45 -2.85 9.89 26.57
C ASP A 45 -3.55 11.20 26.23
N GLU A 46 -4.49 11.10 25.27
CA GLU A 46 -5.41 12.16 24.88
C GLU A 46 -6.33 12.41 26.08
N GLY A 47 -5.81 13.20 27.04
CA GLY A 47 -6.44 13.48 28.31
C GLY A 47 -7.89 13.95 28.16
N PRO A 48 -8.73 13.73 29.19
CA PRO A 48 -10.19 13.70 29.07
C PRO A 48 -10.72 14.88 28.25
N ALA A 49 -11.36 14.54 27.13
CA ALA A 49 -11.74 15.46 26.07
C ALA A 49 -12.35 16.76 26.63
N HIS A 50 -11.61 17.86 26.50
CA HIS A 50 -12.04 19.16 26.99
C HIS A 50 -13.26 19.64 26.19
N ALA A 51 -14.46 19.50 26.77
CA ALA A 51 -15.75 19.91 26.18
C ALA A 51 -15.93 21.45 26.07
N SER A 52 -14.84 22.21 26.02
CA SER A 52 -14.80 23.68 26.06
C SER A 52 -14.12 24.28 24.82
N ALA A 53 -14.55 23.84 23.65
CA ALA A 53 -14.43 24.52 22.37
C ALA A 53 -15.70 24.17 21.58
N VAL A 54 -16.50 25.08 21.01
CA VAL A 54 -16.22 26.45 20.56
C VAL A 54 -17.44 27.35 20.83
N ALA A 55 -17.26 28.45 21.58
CA ALA A 55 -18.26 29.52 21.73
C ALA A 55 -18.02 30.65 20.70
N GLY A 56 -17.84 30.26 19.45
CA GLY A 56 -17.70 31.12 18.28
C GLY A 56 -18.51 30.51 17.14
N ALA A 57 -18.87 31.31 16.14
CA ALA A 57 -19.62 30.82 14.99
C ALA A 57 -18.78 29.81 14.21
N VAL A 58 -18.97 28.51 14.50
CA VAL A 58 -18.44 27.42 13.68
C VAL A 58 -19.10 27.59 12.31
N ALA A 59 -18.29 27.80 11.27
CA ALA A 59 -18.81 27.80 9.91
C ALA A 59 -19.52 26.48 9.69
N SER A 60 -20.81 26.52 9.32
CA SER A 60 -21.57 25.31 9.04
C SER A 60 -20.78 24.45 8.05
N PRO A 61 -20.62 23.14 8.29
CA PRO A 61 -19.93 22.29 7.33
C PRO A 61 -20.62 22.44 5.98
N SER A 62 -19.84 22.74 4.94
CA SER A 62 -20.36 22.76 3.58
C SER A 62 -21.06 21.42 3.31
N PRO A 63 -22.24 21.42 2.66
CA PRO A 63 -22.94 20.18 2.37
C PRO A 63 -22.00 19.23 1.63
N SER A 64 -21.88 18.00 2.15
CA SER A 64 -21.13 16.94 1.47
C SER A 64 -21.63 16.82 0.03
N PRO A 65 -20.75 16.51 -0.95
CA PRO A 65 -21.18 16.25 -2.31
C PRO A 65 -22.34 15.23 -2.31
N SER A 66 -23.41 15.55 -3.03
CA SER A 66 -24.53 14.62 -3.25
C SER A 66 -24.00 13.27 -3.75
N GLU A 67 -24.61 12.15 -3.32
CA GLU A 67 -24.20 10.81 -3.76
C GLU A 67 -24.12 10.76 -5.30
N LYS A 68 -22.89 10.70 -5.83
CA LYS A 68 -22.63 10.59 -7.27
C LYS A 68 -22.78 9.17 -7.81
N TYR A 69 -23.12 8.19 -6.98
CA TYR A 69 -23.14 6.78 -7.37
C TYR A 69 -24.58 6.25 -7.40
N ARG A 70 -24.83 5.27 -8.28
CA ARG A 70 -26.10 4.55 -8.37
C ARG A 70 -25.85 3.10 -7.96
N ARG A 71 -26.49 2.65 -6.88
CA ARG A 71 -26.40 1.26 -6.41
C ARG A 71 -26.89 0.29 -7.50
N VAL A 72 -26.20 -0.83 -7.67
CA VAL A 72 -26.53 -1.88 -8.66
C VAL A 72 -26.66 -3.25 -8.00
N ASP A 73 -27.41 -4.15 -8.64
CA ASP A 73 -27.25 -5.58 -8.43
C ASP A 73 -26.04 -6.06 -9.23
N ALA A 74 -24.91 -6.20 -8.56
CA ALA A 74 -23.64 -6.61 -9.19
C ALA A 74 -23.68 -8.06 -9.70
N VAL A 75 -24.48 -8.93 -9.08
CA VAL A 75 -24.61 -10.34 -9.46
C VAL A 75 -25.40 -10.45 -10.76
N ASP A 76 -26.51 -9.73 -10.87
CA ASP A 76 -27.31 -9.62 -12.09
C ASP A 76 -26.54 -8.94 -13.23
N LEU A 77 -25.80 -7.88 -12.93
CA LEU A 77 -24.93 -7.17 -13.89
C LEU A 77 -23.89 -8.13 -14.52
N ILE A 78 -23.12 -8.85 -13.70
CA ILE A 78 -22.12 -9.82 -14.17
C ILE A 78 -22.78 -11.01 -14.90
N LYS A 79 -23.92 -11.52 -14.41
CA LYS A 79 -24.63 -12.63 -15.07
C LYS A 79 -25.18 -12.24 -16.44
N LYS A 80 -25.64 -10.99 -16.62
CA LYS A 80 -26.17 -10.47 -17.89
C LYS A 80 -25.10 -10.02 -18.88
N ASP A 81 -23.95 -9.51 -18.41
CA ASP A 81 -22.89 -9.04 -19.30
C ASP A 81 -22.35 -10.16 -20.22
N PRO A 82 -22.48 -10.06 -21.56
CA PRO A 82 -21.98 -11.06 -22.49
C PRO A 82 -20.44 -11.16 -22.56
N ALA A 83 -19.71 -10.16 -22.07
CA ALA A 83 -18.24 -10.17 -22.02
C ALA A 83 -17.67 -11.02 -20.88
N VAL A 84 -18.45 -11.26 -19.82
CA VAL A 84 -18.08 -12.12 -18.67
C VAL A 84 -18.05 -13.59 -19.12
N SER A 85 -16.96 -14.31 -18.83
CA SER A 85 -16.85 -15.71 -19.26
C SER A 85 -17.82 -16.64 -18.53
N GLY A 86 -18.20 -17.73 -19.20
CA GLY A 86 -19.00 -18.78 -18.59
C GLY A 86 -18.34 -19.44 -17.36
N THR A 87 -17.02 -19.32 -17.18
CA THR A 87 -16.33 -19.82 -15.98
C THR A 87 -16.65 -18.96 -14.77
N VAL A 88 -16.47 -17.64 -14.85
CA VAL A 88 -16.84 -16.73 -13.75
C VAL A 88 -18.33 -16.83 -13.43
N LYS A 89 -19.21 -16.93 -14.44
CA LYS A 89 -20.66 -17.11 -14.22
C LYS A 89 -21.05 -18.42 -13.52
N ARG A 90 -20.23 -19.47 -13.61
CA ARG A 90 -20.45 -20.74 -12.89
C ARG A 90 -19.95 -20.68 -11.44
N GLU A 91 -18.86 -19.95 -11.19
CA GLU A 91 -18.36 -19.75 -9.82
C GLU A 91 -19.13 -18.68 -9.04
N LEU A 92 -19.76 -17.72 -9.74
CA LEU A 92 -20.67 -16.73 -9.16
C LEU A 92 -22.03 -17.37 -8.76
N LYS A 93 -21.96 -18.14 -7.67
CA LYS A 93 -23.06 -18.78 -6.95
C LYS A 93 -23.09 -18.27 -5.49
N PRO A 94 -24.20 -18.40 -4.75
CA PRO A 94 -24.22 -18.03 -3.34
C PRO A 94 -23.24 -18.89 -2.53
N CYS A 95 -22.55 -18.27 -1.58
CA CYS A 95 -21.68 -18.92 -0.61
C CYS A 95 -22.45 -19.49 0.58
N SER A 96 -23.46 -18.73 1.03
CA SER A 96 -24.37 -19.11 2.11
C SER A 96 -25.69 -18.38 1.89
N GLY A 97 -26.81 -19.09 1.90
CA GLY A 97 -28.13 -18.50 1.62
C GLY A 97 -28.15 -17.79 0.26
N ASP A 98 -28.35 -16.47 0.28
CA ASP A 98 -28.35 -15.58 -0.88
C ASP A 98 -27.09 -14.70 -1.00
N ASP A 99 -26.10 -14.86 -0.11
CA ASP A 99 -24.88 -14.06 -0.09
C ASP A 99 -23.88 -14.53 -1.17
N TYR A 100 -23.47 -13.65 -2.08
CA TYR A 100 -22.53 -13.95 -3.18
C TYR A 100 -21.11 -13.41 -2.87
N PRO A 101 -20.06 -14.02 -3.44
CA PRO A 101 -18.67 -13.58 -3.24
C PRO A 101 -18.34 -12.43 -4.19
N VAL A 102 -18.93 -11.25 -3.94
CA VAL A 102 -18.73 -10.04 -4.75
C VAL A 102 -18.49 -8.81 -3.89
N ASP A 103 -17.41 -8.08 -4.20
CA ASP A 103 -17.07 -6.82 -3.55
C ASP A 103 -17.34 -5.67 -4.54
N VAL A 104 -18.11 -4.66 -4.11
CA VAL A 104 -18.58 -3.57 -4.97
C VAL A 104 -18.10 -2.22 -4.45
N THR A 105 -17.26 -1.54 -5.24
CA THR A 105 -16.72 -0.21 -4.93
C THR A 105 -17.19 0.81 -5.96
N TYR A 106 -17.53 2.02 -5.53
CA TYR A 106 -18.00 3.10 -6.40
C TYR A 106 -17.02 4.27 -6.39
N GLY A 107 -16.44 4.62 -7.54
CA GLY A 107 -15.43 5.69 -7.64
C GLY A 107 -15.43 6.41 -8.99
N ASP A 108 -14.74 7.54 -9.08
CA ASP A 108 -14.61 8.31 -10.34
C ASP A 108 -13.32 7.90 -11.06
N LEU A 109 -13.40 6.83 -11.86
CA LEU A 109 -12.27 6.32 -12.65
C LEU A 109 -12.26 6.91 -14.06
N THR A 110 -13.43 7.27 -14.59
CA THR A 110 -13.60 7.62 -16.01
C THR A 110 -13.99 9.08 -16.27
N GLY A 111 -14.30 9.87 -15.23
CA GLY A 111 -14.83 11.23 -15.35
C GLY A 111 -16.32 11.25 -15.72
N GLY A 112 -17.09 10.28 -15.22
CA GLY A 112 -18.53 10.15 -15.47
C GLY A 112 -19.39 11.19 -14.72
N SER A 113 -20.65 11.35 -15.12
CA SER A 113 -21.66 12.06 -14.32
C SER A 113 -22.11 11.26 -13.10
N VAL A 114 -21.98 9.94 -13.19
CA VAL A 114 -22.18 8.96 -12.11
C VAL A 114 -20.87 8.21 -11.92
N ASN A 115 -20.51 7.90 -10.67
CA ASN A 115 -19.33 7.09 -10.34
C ASN A 115 -19.42 5.72 -11.05
N ASP A 116 -18.27 5.25 -11.52
CA ASP A 116 -18.08 3.92 -12.05
C ASP A 116 -18.21 2.86 -10.95
N VAL A 117 -18.61 1.64 -11.33
CA VAL A 117 -18.76 0.49 -10.43
C VAL A 117 -17.63 -0.48 -10.68
N LEU A 118 -16.70 -0.57 -9.73
CA LEU A 118 -15.73 -1.65 -9.64
C LEU A 118 -16.38 -2.85 -8.94
N VAL A 119 -16.33 -4.02 -9.57
CA VAL A 119 -16.78 -5.28 -8.99
C VAL A 119 -15.66 -6.31 -9.03
N ASN A 120 -15.22 -6.79 -7.87
CA ASN A 120 -14.40 -7.98 -7.76
C ASN A 120 -15.30 -9.21 -7.51
N VAL A 121 -14.93 -10.35 -8.08
CA VAL A 121 -15.54 -11.65 -7.78
C VAL A 121 -14.49 -12.52 -7.12
N THR A 122 -14.82 -13.12 -5.98
CA THR A 122 -13.91 -13.95 -5.18
C THR A 122 -14.41 -15.39 -5.08
N THR A 123 -13.62 -16.27 -4.48
CA THR A 123 -14.05 -17.60 -4.03
C THR A 123 -14.67 -17.52 -2.63
N CYS A 124 -15.71 -18.32 -2.38
CA CYS A 124 -16.53 -18.25 -1.16
C CYS A 124 -15.85 -18.57 0.18
N GLY A 125 -14.68 -19.21 0.19
CA GLY A 125 -14.05 -19.70 1.43
C GLY A 125 -12.73 -19.02 1.76
N ASP A 126 -11.89 -18.85 0.74
CA ASP A 126 -10.53 -18.33 0.80
C ASP A 126 -10.39 -16.92 0.18
N TYR A 127 -11.49 -16.32 -0.29
CA TYR A 127 -11.56 -14.96 -0.84
C TYR A 127 -10.56 -14.68 -1.98
N VAL A 128 -10.13 -15.73 -2.69
CA VAL A 128 -9.23 -15.60 -3.84
C VAL A 128 -9.99 -14.93 -4.97
N GLY A 129 -9.52 -13.76 -5.39
CA GLY A 129 -10.10 -13.03 -6.51
C GLY A 129 -9.98 -13.81 -7.83
N ILE A 130 -11.11 -14.06 -8.49
CA ILE A 130 -11.19 -14.77 -9.77
C ILE A 130 -11.47 -13.84 -10.94
N ALA A 131 -12.02 -12.65 -10.68
CA ALA A 131 -12.26 -11.64 -11.70
C ALA A 131 -12.40 -10.22 -11.11
N ALA A 132 -12.07 -9.22 -11.92
CA ALA A 132 -12.29 -7.81 -11.64
C ALA A 132 -12.88 -7.11 -12.87
N TYR A 133 -13.90 -6.27 -12.66
CA TYR A 133 -14.62 -5.55 -13.71
C TYR A 133 -14.84 -4.08 -13.32
N VAL A 134 -14.77 -3.17 -14.28
CA VAL A 134 -15.27 -1.78 -14.10
C VAL A 134 -16.43 -1.56 -15.07
N TYR A 135 -17.55 -1.10 -14.53
CA TYR A 135 -18.72 -0.70 -15.29
C TYR A 135 -18.93 0.82 -15.22
N ARG A 136 -19.07 1.44 -16.38
CA ARG A 136 -19.32 2.86 -16.56
C ARG A 136 -20.79 3.15 -16.80
N GLU A 137 -21.31 4.26 -16.30
CA GLU A 137 -22.64 4.75 -16.64
C GLU A 137 -22.69 5.33 -18.06
N GLU A 138 -23.57 4.78 -18.90
CA GLU A 138 -23.85 5.26 -20.24
C GLU A 138 -25.36 5.21 -20.51
N ASN A 139 -25.98 6.39 -20.66
CA ASN A 139 -27.38 6.55 -21.08
C ASN A 139 -28.40 5.77 -20.20
N GLY A 140 -28.20 5.73 -18.88
CA GLY A 140 -29.06 5.00 -17.95
C GLY A 140 -28.65 3.55 -17.67
N THR A 141 -27.67 3.02 -18.41
CA THR A 141 -27.20 1.62 -18.30
C THR A 141 -25.75 1.59 -17.80
N PHE A 142 -25.31 0.46 -17.24
CA PHE A 142 -23.91 0.25 -16.86
C PHE A 142 -23.21 -0.66 -17.90
N THR A 143 -22.22 -0.11 -18.61
CA THR A 143 -21.44 -0.79 -19.66
C THR A 143 -20.09 -1.24 -19.12
N ASN A 144 -19.66 -2.47 -19.41
CA ASN A 144 -18.33 -2.95 -19.05
C ASN A 144 -17.24 -2.20 -19.84
N VAL A 145 -16.29 -1.58 -19.12
CA VAL A 145 -15.17 -0.81 -19.67
C VAL A 145 -13.79 -1.32 -19.20
N PHE A 146 -13.76 -2.25 -18.26
CA PHE A 146 -12.57 -3.00 -17.85
C PHE A 146 -12.95 -4.43 -17.48
N LYS A 147 -12.12 -5.39 -17.90
CA LYS A 147 -12.25 -6.80 -17.57
C LYS A 147 -10.88 -7.41 -17.31
N ASN A 148 -10.76 -8.14 -16.22
CA ASN A 148 -9.68 -9.10 -15.98
C ASN A 148 -10.25 -10.35 -15.30
N GLU A 149 -9.95 -11.55 -15.83
CA GLU A 149 -10.40 -12.86 -15.31
C GLU A 149 -9.20 -13.80 -15.07
N GLU A 150 -7.99 -13.25 -14.98
CA GLU A 150 -6.76 -14.01 -14.74
C GLU A 150 -6.54 -14.18 -13.24
N SER A 151 -7.20 -15.18 -12.65
CA SER A 151 -7.05 -15.50 -11.23
C SER A 151 -5.60 -15.95 -10.88
N PRO A 152 -5.05 -15.54 -9.72
CA PRO A 152 -5.66 -14.66 -8.73
C PRO A 152 -5.53 -13.18 -9.13
N VAL A 153 -6.67 -12.48 -9.13
CA VAL A 153 -6.77 -11.04 -9.46
C VAL A 153 -7.71 -10.34 -8.49
N TYR A 154 -7.24 -9.23 -7.93
CA TYR A 154 -8.08 -8.28 -7.20
C TYR A 154 -7.80 -6.86 -7.69
N ALA A 155 -8.78 -5.97 -7.67
CA ALA A 155 -8.61 -4.59 -8.10
C ALA A 155 -9.19 -3.60 -7.08
N GLU A 156 -8.63 -2.39 -7.07
CA GLU A 156 -8.96 -1.31 -6.14
C GLU A 156 -9.00 0.03 -6.88
N ILE A 157 -9.57 1.06 -6.24
CA ILE A 157 -9.58 2.44 -6.75
C ILE A 157 -8.63 3.26 -5.88
N ASP A 158 -7.52 3.74 -6.47
CA ASP A 158 -6.60 4.67 -5.84
C ASP A 158 -6.74 6.06 -6.47
N GLY A 159 -7.46 6.95 -5.79
CA GLY A 159 -7.82 8.27 -6.29
C GLY A 159 -8.71 8.20 -7.54
N ALA A 160 -8.10 8.36 -8.72
CA ALA A 160 -8.75 8.28 -10.03
C ALA A 160 -8.15 7.19 -10.94
N ASP A 161 -7.18 6.42 -10.43
CA ASP A 161 -6.58 5.29 -11.12
C ASP A 161 -7.18 3.96 -10.61
N LEU A 162 -7.24 2.97 -11.50
CA LEU A 162 -7.58 1.59 -11.18
C LEU A 162 -6.29 0.83 -10.92
N THR A 163 -6.08 0.34 -9.70
CA THR A 163 -4.98 -0.58 -9.38
C THR A 163 -5.47 -2.02 -9.49
N VAL A 164 -4.64 -2.89 -10.06
CA VAL A 164 -4.96 -4.31 -10.26
C VAL A 164 -3.78 -5.14 -9.77
N THR A 165 -4.05 -5.93 -8.74
CA THR A 165 -3.09 -6.77 -8.05
C THR A 165 -3.24 -8.21 -8.53
N LYS A 166 -2.13 -8.80 -8.98
CA LYS A 166 -2.01 -10.22 -9.33
C LYS A 166 -0.97 -10.86 -8.44
N GLN A 167 -1.30 -11.99 -7.83
CA GLN A 167 -0.41 -12.70 -6.93
C GLN A 167 0.02 -14.05 -7.50
N VAL A 168 1.19 -14.53 -7.09
CA VAL A 168 1.72 -15.85 -7.48
C VAL A 168 2.16 -16.57 -6.22
N TYR A 169 1.70 -17.80 -6.08
CA TYR A 169 1.98 -18.68 -4.95
C TYR A 169 2.88 -19.82 -5.42
N ASP A 170 3.97 -20.09 -4.71
CA ASP A 170 4.69 -21.36 -4.87
C ASP A 170 3.85 -22.52 -4.27
N THR A 171 4.12 -23.76 -4.71
CA THR A 171 3.32 -24.96 -4.39
C THR A 171 2.97 -25.17 -2.92
N ASP A 172 3.85 -24.77 -2.00
CA ASP A 172 3.72 -25.00 -0.56
C ASP A 172 3.31 -23.74 0.24
N ASN A 173 3.03 -22.62 -0.45
CA ASN A 173 2.62 -21.38 0.22
C ASN A 173 1.12 -21.39 0.56
N PRO A 174 0.71 -20.97 1.76
CA PRO A 174 -0.70 -20.71 2.04
C PRO A 174 -1.19 -19.48 1.25
N VAL A 175 -2.51 -19.41 1.01
CA VAL A 175 -3.18 -18.26 0.35
C VAL A 175 -2.89 -16.91 1.06
N SER A 176 -2.54 -16.94 2.34
CA SER A 176 -2.13 -15.74 3.09
C SER A 176 -0.67 -15.29 2.86
N ASN A 177 0.10 -15.98 2.02
CA ASN A 177 1.53 -15.72 1.81
C ASN A 177 1.95 -15.89 0.33
N PRO A 178 1.64 -14.92 -0.56
CA PRO A 178 2.12 -14.97 -1.94
C PRO A 178 3.65 -14.96 -2.01
N SER A 179 4.24 -15.67 -2.98
CA SER A 179 5.67 -15.60 -3.28
C SER A 179 6.03 -14.34 -4.08
N ARG A 180 5.14 -13.92 -4.97
CA ARG A 180 5.28 -12.69 -5.76
C ARG A 180 3.94 -11.96 -5.89
N GLU A 181 4.00 -10.65 -5.97
CA GLU A 181 2.90 -9.79 -6.37
C GLU A 181 3.32 -8.89 -7.54
N THR A 182 2.40 -8.69 -8.48
CA THR A 182 2.49 -7.70 -9.56
C THR A 182 1.29 -6.77 -9.45
N VAL A 183 1.55 -5.48 -9.21
CA VAL A 183 0.51 -4.44 -9.17
C VAL A 183 0.62 -3.58 -10.41
N ILE A 184 -0.50 -3.46 -11.13
CA ILE A 184 -0.61 -2.71 -12.38
C ILE A 184 -1.57 -1.55 -12.17
N THR A 185 -1.10 -0.33 -12.36
CA THR A 185 -1.93 0.88 -12.31
C THR A 185 -2.44 1.21 -13.71
N TYR A 186 -3.73 1.51 -13.84
CA TYR A 186 -4.38 1.93 -15.08
C TYR A 186 -5.07 3.27 -14.91
N GLY A 187 -4.77 4.21 -15.82
CA GLY A 187 -5.52 5.47 -15.94
C GLY A 187 -6.46 5.45 -17.13
N TRP A 188 -7.63 6.10 -17.01
CA TRP A 188 -8.59 6.22 -18.10
C TRP A 188 -8.11 7.24 -19.15
N ARG A 189 -7.93 6.80 -20.41
CA ARG A 189 -7.52 7.67 -21.53
C ARG A 189 -8.22 7.25 -22.82
N SER A 190 -8.82 8.23 -23.50
CA SER A 190 -9.44 8.05 -24.83
C SER A 190 -10.45 6.90 -24.90
N GLY A 191 -11.30 6.76 -23.88
CA GLY A 191 -12.38 5.76 -23.86
C GLY A 191 -11.98 4.34 -23.42
N ARG A 192 -10.80 4.17 -22.82
CA ARG A 192 -10.34 2.89 -22.27
C ARG A 192 -9.36 3.08 -21.11
N PHE A 193 -9.20 2.05 -20.29
CA PHE A 193 -8.08 1.96 -19.36
C PHE A 193 -6.76 1.74 -20.12
N VAL A 194 -5.72 2.43 -19.68
CA VAL A 194 -4.35 2.33 -20.20
C VAL A 194 -3.42 2.13 -19.02
N GLN A 195 -2.61 1.07 -19.06
CA GLN A 195 -1.58 0.84 -18.05
C GLN A 195 -0.63 2.05 -18.01
N THR A 196 -0.51 2.66 -16.83
CA THR A 196 0.35 3.82 -16.55
C THR A 196 1.60 3.43 -15.78
N GLN A 197 1.49 2.43 -14.90
CA GLN A 197 2.58 1.93 -14.06
C GLN A 197 2.45 0.41 -13.84
N ILE A 198 3.58 -0.23 -13.56
CA ILE A 198 3.65 -1.60 -13.04
C ILE A 198 4.76 -1.63 -11.99
N HIS A 199 4.52 -2.36 -10.89
CA HIS A 199 5.57 -2.75 -9.96
C HIS A 199 5.44 -4.22 -9.59
N GLU A 200 6.57 -4.84 -9.27
CA GLU A 200 6.66 -6.24 -8.89
C GLU A 200 7.37 -6.35 -7.54
N THR A 201 6.86 -7.24 -6.68
CA THR A 201 7.41 -7.52 -5.35
C THR A 201 7.61 -9.03 -5.24
N ASP A 202 8.85 -9.49 -5.10
CA ASP A 202 9.15 -10.85 -4.65
C ASP A 202 9.26 -10.84 -3.11
N TYR A 203 8.45 -11.65 -2.42
CA TYR A 203 8.47 -11.74 -0.96
C TYR A 203 9.53 -12.73 -0.46
N SER A 204 10.17 -12.41 0.66
CA SER A 204 11.19 -13.27 1.26
C SER A 204 10.57 -14.48 1.96
N LYS A 205 11.14 -15.67 1.75
CA LYS A 205 10.69 -16.95 2.34
C LYS A 205 10.98 -17.11 3.85
N THR A 206 11.26 -16.02 4.55
CA THR A 206 11.62 -15.99 5.98
C THR A 206 10.38 -16.07 6.86
N GLY A 207 9.72 -17.25 6.89
CA GLY A 207 8.42 -17.41 7.55
C GLY A 207 7.97 -18.83 7.87
N ALA A 208 8.87 -19.82 7.90
CA ALA A 208 8.53 -21.19 8.32
C ALA A 208 9.73 -21.89 8.98
N GLY A 209 9.68 -22.05 10.31
CA GLY A 209 10.51 -23.02 11.04
C GLY A 209 11.83 -22.52 11.65
N SER A 210 11.76 -22.06 12.90
CA SER A 210 12.82 -22.31 13.90
C SER A 210 12.19 -22.42 15.29
N GLY A 211 11.38 -23.46 15.47
CA GLY A 211 10.60 -23.73 16.68
C GLY A 211 10.61 -25.22 17.02
N ALA A 212 11.79 -25.83 17.04
CA ALA A 212 12.05 -27.17 17.56
C ALA A 212 13.49 -27.19 18.09
N ALA A 213 13.64 -26.87 19.37
CA ALA A 213 14.80 -27.29 20.14
C ALA A 213 14.39 -28.58 20.85
N ASP A 214 14.80 -29.72 20.29
CA ASP A 214 14.75 -31.02 20.94
C ASP A 214 16.17 -31.40 21.39
N ASP A 215 16.26 -31.95 22.60
CA ASP A 215 17.44 -32.38 23.39
C ASP A 215 18.51 -31.32 23.78
#